data_AF-A0A9W8Z3Q5-F1
#
_entry.id   AF-A0A9W8Z3Q5-F1
#
_cell.length_a   1.000
_cell.length_b   1.000
_cell.length_c   1.000
_cell.angle_alpha   90.00
_cell.angle_beta   90.00
_cell.angle_gamma   90.00
#
_symmetry.space_group_name_H-M   'P 1'
#
loop_
_entity.id
_entity.type
_entity.pdbx_description
1 polymer ?
#
loop_
_entity_poly.entity_id
_entity_poly.type
_entity_poly.pdbx_seq_one_letter_code
_entity_poly.pdbx_strand_id
1 'polypeptide(L)'
;MADEDGASPRELILEACRRNNTNLLEETIADLASAASKAGKAPADHVATVLNEARDGLGNGCLHVAASYGSYEILDILLDQEGLEIELTDRIEGDLPLHKAVRYANSLSPAERAAGTPIVEILLDAGCDPRIRNKAKLKPVELVDPRNTELREVLRKGEVAMMMGGDVVADDDGDAGSASDSD
;
A
#
# COMPACT_ATOMS: atom_id res chain seq x y z
N MET A 1 25.07 7.68 33.26
CA MET A 1 24.84 8.33 31.96
C MET A 1 23.57 7.69 31.45
N ALA A 2 22.48 8.46 31.35
CA ALA A 2 21.29 7.98 30.69
C ALA A 2 21.61 8.07 29.21
N ASP A 3 21.72 6.92 28.55
CA ASP A 3 21.77 6.88 27.09
C ASP A 3 20.47 7.55 26.61
N GLU A 4 20.59 8.79 26.11
CA GLU A 4 19.54 9.47 25.36
C GLU A 4 19.42 8.77 24.01
N ASP A 5 18.99 7.51 24.02
CA ASP A 5 18.55 6.85 22.80
C ASP A 5 17.28 7.58 22.37
N GLY A 6 17.42 8.47 21.39
CA GLY A 6 16.31 9.11 20.70
C GLY A 6 15.38 8.06 20.09
N ALA A 7 14.19 8.50 19.65
CA ALA A 7 13.24 7.61 18.99
C ALA A 7 13.92 6.91 17.79
N SER A 8 13.76 5.59 17.72
CA SER A 8 14.33 4.80 16.63
C SER A 8 13.69 5.19 15.28
N PRO A 9 14.35 4.98 14.12
CA PRO A 9 13.75 5.26 12.83
C PRO A 9 12.38 4.59 12.64
N ARG A 10 12.25 3.35 13.12
CA ARG A 10 10.97 2.63 13.15
C ARG A 10 9.89 3.41 13.89
N GLU A 11 10.18 3.95 15.07
CA GLU A 11 9.20 4.70 15.86
C GLU A 11 8.86 6.03 15.20
N LEU A 12 9.84 6.73 14.63
CA LEU A 12 9.64 7.97 13.89
C LEU A 12 8.75 7.76 12.66
N ILE A 13 9.01 6.72 11.86
CA ILE A 13 8.19 6.37 10.69
C ILE A 13 6.74 6.12 11.12
N LEU A 14 6.53 5.26 12.13
CA LEU A 14 5.17 4.91 12.57
C LEU A 14 4.46 6.11 13.21
N GLU A 15 5.17 6.98 13.91
CA GLU A 15 4.59 8.20 14.47
C GLU A 15 4.21 9.22 13.40
N ALA A 16 5.05 9.38 12.38
CA ALA A 16 4.73 10.18 11.20
C ALA A 16 3.46 9.66 10.51
N CYS A 17 3.34 8.33 10.34
CA CYS A 17 2.15 7.68 9.80
C CYS A 17 0.88 7.90 10.62
N ARG A 18 0.96 8.01 11.96
CA ARG A 18 -0.22 8.26 12.81
C ARG A 18 -0.69 9.71 12.77
N ARG A 19 0.25 10.64 12.62
CA ARG A 19 0.00 12.08 12.72
C ARG A 19 -0.09 12.79 11.37
N ASN A 20 0.03 12.04 10.27
CA ASN A 20 0.17 12.59 8.93
C ASN A 20 1.29 13.65 8.84
N ASN A 21 2.42 13.40 9.51
CA ASN A 21 3.51 14.36 9.62
C ASN A 21 4.56 14.09 8.53
N THR A 22 4.36 14.67 7.36
CA THR A 22 5.21 14.48 6.17
C THR A 22 6.66 14.89 6.44
N ASN A 23 6.87 16.05 7.06
CA ASN A 23 8.20 16.57 7.37
C ASN A 23 9.03 15.57 8.18
N LEU A 24 8.42 14.96 9.21
CA LEU A 24 9.10 13.96 10.03
C LEU A 24 9.46 12.70 9.22
N LEU A 25 8.56 12.25 8.36
CA LEU A 25 8.82 11.08 7.52
C LEU A 25 9.95 11.35 6.52
N GLU A 26 9.89 12.47 5.81
CA GLU A 26 10.90 12.86 4.82
C GLU A 26 12.28 13.03 5.45
N GLU A 27 12.36 13.70 6.61
CA GLU A 27 13.62 13.82 7.37
C GLU A 27 14.15 12.45 7.77
N THR A 28 13.28 11.56 8.29
CA THR A 28 13.67 10.21 8.68
C THR A 28 14.18 9.39 7.48
N ILE A 29 13.53 9.49 6.32
CA ILE A 29 13.97 8.82 5.08
C ILE A 29 15.31 9.38 4.60
N ALA A 30 15.49 10.70 4.62
CA ALA A 30 16.73 11.36 4.21
C ALA A 30 17.92 10.96 5.10
N ASP A 31 17.67 10.84 6.41
CA ASP A 31 18.68 10.38 7.38
C ASP A 31 19.05 8.91 7.15
N LEU A 32 18.07 8.03 6.90
CA LEU A 32 18.30 6.64 6.55
C LEU A 32 19.13 6.51 5.27
N ALA A 33 18.79 7.26 4.22
CA ALA A 33 19.51 7.28 2.96
C ALA A 33 20.96 7.78 3.12
N SER A 34 21.14 8.84 3.93
CA SER A 34 22.45 9.40 4.25
C SER A 34 23.31 8.43 5.06
N ALA A 35 22.72 7.73 6.03
CA ALA A 35 23.40 6.71 6.83
C ALA A 35 23.79 5.49 5.97
N ALA A 36 22.92 5.04 5.06
CA ALA A 36 23.20 3.97 4.10
C ALA A 36 24.39 4.31 3.21
N SER A 37 24.41 5.52 2.65
CA SER A 37 25.50 6.01 1.80
C SER A 37 26.84 6.01 2.53
N LYS A 38 26.87 6.50 3.77
CA LYS A 38 28.08 6.50 4.63
C LYS A 38 28.56 5.09 4.96
N ALA A 39 27.64 4.13 5.05
CA ALA A 39 27.93 2.72 5.29
C ALA A 39 28.26 1.93 4.02
N GLY A 40 28.32 2.57 2.84
CA GLY A 40 28.58 1.91 1.55
C GLY A 40 27.45 1.01 1.07
N LYS A 41 26.21 1.24 1.53
CA LYS A 41 24.99 0.53 1.10
C LYS A 41 24.25 1.35 0.05
N ALA A 42 23.47 0.69 -0.80
CA ALA A 42 22.52 1.35 -1.68
C ALA A 42 21.43 2.05 -0.85
N PRO A 43 21.23 3.38 -0.98
CA PRO A 43 20.28 4.11 -0.14
C PRO A 43 18.82 3.66 -0.30
N ALA A 44 18.37 3.48 -1.54
CA ALA A 44 17.00 3.05 -1.85
C ALA A 44 16.70 1.69 -1.20
N ASP A 45 17.53 0.67 -1.45
CA ASP A 45 17.38 -0.68 -0.86
C ASP A 45 17.35 -0.65 0.68
N HIS A 46 18.19 0.20 1.30
CA HIS A 46 18.22 0.32 2.75
C HIS A 46 16.95 0.96 3.30
N VAL A 47 16.49 2.06 2.68
CA VAL A 47 15.23 2.73 3.05
C VAL A 47 14.06 1.76 2.89
N ALA A 48 13.97 1.08 1.74
CA ALA A 48 12.94 0.09 1.47
C ALA A 48 12.90 -1.00 2.53
N THR A 49 14.05 -1.58 2.88
CA THR A 49 14.17 -2.60 3.93
C THR A 49 13.61 -2.08 5.25
N VAL A 50 14.02 -0.88 5.68
CA VAL A 50 13.57 -0.31 6.96
C VAL A 50 12.07 -0.02 6.95
N LEU A 51 11.53 0.52 5.85
CA LEU A 51 10.08 0.77 5.71
C LEU A 51 9.28 -0.54 5.71
N ASN A 52 9.76 -1.55 4.98
CA ASN A 52 9.14 -2.87 4.87
C ASN A 52 9.20 -3.65 6.17
N GLU A 53 10.17 -3.39 7.05
CA GLU A 53 10.30 -4.03 8.37
C GLU A 53 9.70 -3.20 9.51
N ALA A 54 9.38 -1.93 9.29
CA ALA A 54 8.74 -1.08 10.29
C ALA A 54 7.35 -1.66 10.64
N ARG A 55 7.22 -2.19 11.86
CA ARG A 55 5.99 -2.81 12.37
C ARG A 55 5.62 -2.26 13.74
N ASP A 56 4.37 -1.91 13.98
CA ASP A 56 3.90 -1.57 15.34
C ASP A 56 3.79 -2.80 16.25
N GLY A 57 3.34 -2.63 17.50
CA GLY A 57 3.19 -3.73 18.45
C GLY A 57 2.11 -4.77 18.06
N LEU A 58 1.20 -4.40 17.16
CA LEU A 58 0.17 -5.28 16.61
C LEU A 58 0.64 -6.01 15.35
N GLY A 59 1.77 -5.60 14.76
CA GLY A 59 2.31 -6.14 13.52
C GLY A 59 1.78 -5.44 12.27
N ASN A 60 1.28 -4.21 12.40
CA ASN A 60 0.92 -3.36 11.25
C ASN A 60 2.18 -2.72 10.65
N GLY A 61 2.33 -2.81 9.32
CA GLY A 61 3.36 -2.06 8.58
C GLY A 61 3.07 -0.56 8.47
N CYS A 62 4.02 0.22 7.95
CA CYS A 62 3.85 1.67 7.74
C CYS A 62 2.61 2.01 6.90
N LEU A 63 2.39 1.33 5.76
CA LEU A 63 1.18 1.51 4.93
C LEU A 63 -0.12 1.15 5.67
N HIS A 64 -0.11 0.11 6.51
CA HIS A 64 -1.28 -0.24 7.32
C HIS A 64 -1.62 0.85 8.32
N VAL A 65 -0.60 1.40 8.99
CA VAL A 65 -0.77 2.48 9.96
C VAL A 65 -1.27 3.73 9.23
N ALA A 66 -0.60 4.18 8.18
CA ALA A 66 -1.04 5.35 7.42
C ALA A 66 -2.49 5.21 6.91
N ALA A 67 -2.86 4.05 6.35
CA ALA A 67 -4.22 3.76 5.91
C ALA A 67 -5.25 3.73 7.05
N SER A 68 -4.87 3.22 8.23
CA SER A 68 -5.76 3.16 9.40
C SER A 68 -6.07 4.54 9.98
N TYR A 69 -5.19 5.51 9.77
CA TYR A 69 -5.34 6.89 10.26
C TYR A 69 -5.75 7.88 9.16
N GLY A 70 -5.94 7.41 7.91
CA GLY A 70 -6.29 8.27 6.78
C GLY A 70 -5.20 9.29 6.43
N SER A 71 -3.93 8.94 6.65
CA SER A 71 -2.79 9.82 6.38
C SER A 71 -2.42 9.76 4.90
N TYR A 72 -3.21 10.45 4.07
CA TYR A 72 -3.10 10.43 2.61
C TYR A 72 -1.71 10.85 2.12
N GLU A 73 -1.20 11.97 2.63
CA GLU A 73 0.09 12.53 2.21
C GLU A 73 1.26 11.63 2.61
N ILE A 74 1.15 10.92 3.74
CA ILE A 74 2.12 9.89 4.10
C ILE A 74 2.06 8.70 3.14
N LEU A 75 0.86 8.26 2.73
CA LEU A 75 0.73 7.17 1.75
C LEU A 75 1.39 7.56 0.43
N ASP A 76 1.17 8.78 -0.05
CA ASP A 76 1.78 9.32 -1.27
C ASP A 76 3.32 9.22 -1.21
N ILE A 77 3.92 9.77 -0.14
CA ILE A 77 5.39 9.73 0.05
C ILE A 77 5.93 8.30 0.15
N LEU A 78 5.21 7.41 0.87
CA LEU A 78 5.63 6.02 1.04
C LEU A 78 5.58 5.26 -0.29
N LEU A 79 4.47 5.38 -1.04
CA LEU A 79 4.26 4.65 -2.29
C LEU A 79 5.22 5.08 -3.40
N ASP A 80 5.80 6.29 -3.30
CA ASP A 80 6.89 6.75 -4.17
C ASP A 80 8.26 6.12 -3.87
N GLN A 81 8.42 5.40 -2.76
CA GLN A 81 9.71 4.80 -2.40
C GLN A 81 9.99 3.53 -3.21
N GLU A 82 11.12 3.50 -3.90
CA GLU A 82 11.60 2.32 -4.62
C GLU A 82 11.76 1.12 -3.69
N GLY A 83 11.25 -0.05 -4.09
CA GLY A 83 11.36 -1.29 -3.32
C GLY A 83 10.39 -1.43 -2.14
N LEU A 84 9.46 -0.49 -1.93
CA LEU A 84 8.42 -0.64 -0.92
C LEU A 84 7.45 -1.79 -1.28
N GLU A 85 7.18 -2.67 -0.32
CA GLU A 85 6.24 -3.77 -0.45
C GLU A 85 4.82 -3.32 -0.09
N ILE A 86 3.94 -3.25 -1.10
CA ILE A 86 2.57 -2.72 -0.98
C ILE A 86 1.61 -3.78 -0.41
N GLU A 87 1.87 -5.06 -0.67
CA GLU A 87 0.96 -6.18 -0.33
C GLU A 87 1.37 -6.95 0.92
N LEU A 88 1.97 -6.26 1.89
CA LEU A 88 2.25 -6.83 3.19
C LEU A 88 0.94 -7.09 3.94
N THR A 89 0.83 -8.22 4.63
CA THR A 89 -0.31 -8.50 5.52
C THR A 89 0.04 -8.21 6.98
N ASP A 90 -0.90 -7.64 7.73
CA ASP A 90 -0.76 -7.51 9.18
C ASP A 90 -0.74 -8.87 9.90
N ARG A 91 -0.23 -8.88 11.13
CA ARG A 91 -0.11 -10.11 11.91
C ARG A 91 -1.46 -10.62 12.42
N ILE A 92 -2.39 -9.74 12.77
CA ILE A 92 -3.60 -10.12 13.50
C ILE A 92 -4.66 -10.66 12.54
N GLU A 93 -5.11 -9.84 11.59
CA GLU A 93 -6.23 -10.15 10.70
C GLU A 93 -5.78 -10.69 9.34
N GLY A 94 -4.49 -10.61 9.02
CA GLY A 94 -3.99 -10.78 7.66
C GLY A 94 -4.53 -9.72 6.71
N ASP A 95 -4.87 -8.55 7.23
CA ASP A 95 -5.33 -7.42 6.43
C ASP A 95 -4.16 -6.88 5.61
N LEU A 96 -4.37 -6.57 4.33
CA LEU A 96 -3.52 -5.67 3.54
C LEU A 96 -3.76 -4.20 3.94
N PRO A 97 -2.89 -3.25 3.55
CA PRO A 97 -3.17 -1.81 3.72
C PRO A 97 -4.54 -1.41 3.16
N LEU A 98 -4.95 -2.00 2.03
CA LEU A 98 -6.25 -1.74 1.41
C LEU A 98 -7.45 -2.18 2.29
N HIS A 99 -7.30 -3.24 3.09
CA HIS A 99 -8.33 -3.62 4.07
C HIS A 99 -8.41 -2.58 5.20
N LYS A 100 -7.25 -2.06 5.67
CA LYS A 100 -7.21 -1.01 6.69
C LYS A 100 -7.83 0.29 6.20
N ALA A 101 -7.59 0.67 4.94
CA ALA A 101 -8.23 1.83 4.32
C ALA A 101 -9.77 1.73 4.32
N VAL A 102 -10.32 0.55 4.01
CA VAL A 102 -11.77 0.32 4.10
C VAL A 102 -12.29 0.43 5.53
N ARG A 103 -11.57 -0.13 6.51
CA ARG A 103 -11.94 -0.03 7.93
C ARG A 103 -11.90 1.42 8.43
N TYR A 104 -10.90 2.20 7.99
CA TYR A 104 -10.84 3.64 8.26
C TYR A 104 -12.06 4.35 7.68
N ALA A 105 -12.37 4.14 6.39
CA ALA A 105 -13.52 4.76 5.74
C ALA A 105 -14.86 4.41 6.43
N ASN A 106 -15.01 3.19 6.94
CA ASN A 106 -16.18 2.76 7.71
C ASN A 106 -16.27 3.42 9.09
N SER A 107 -15.14 3.85 9.66
CA SER A 107 -15.09 4.51 10.97
C SER A 107 -15.50 5.98 10.92
N LEU A 108 -15.48 6.59 9.74
CA LEU A 108 -15.84 7.99 9.52
C LEU A 108 -17.34 8.24 9.71
N SER A 109 -17.66 9.44 10.17
CA SER A 109 -19.05 9.88 10.26
C SER A 109 -19.68 9.96 8.85
N PRO A 110 -21.02 9.92 8.73
CA PRO A 110 -21.68 10.09 7.44
C PRO A 110 -21.27 11.38 6.69
N ALA A 111 -20.89 12.44 7.41
CA ALA A 111 -20.46 13.71 6.82
C ALA A 111 -19.03 13.65 6.26
N GLU A 112 -18.17 12.79 6.81
CA GLU A 112 -16.75 12.71 6.45
C GLU A 112 -16.45 11.49 5.59
N ARG A 113 -17.41 10.59 5.40
CA ARG A 113 -17.26 9.31 4.68
C ARG A 113 -16.54 9.41 3.33
N ALA A 114 -16.75 10.51 2.60
CA ALA A 114 -16.08 10.76 1.33
C ALA A 114 -14.55 10.88 1.44
N ALA A 115 -14.02 11.30 2.60
CA ALA A 115 -12.59 11.38 2.86
C ALA A 115 -11.90 10.00 2.96
N GLY A 116 -12.67 8.92 3.13
CA GLY A 116 -12.12 7.57 3.08
C GLY A 116 -11.81 7.07 1.67
N THR A 117 -12.47 7.62 0.65
CA THR A 117 -12.33 7.18 -0.75
C THR A 117 -10.91 7.42 -1.31
N PRO A 118 -10.30 8.60 -1.14
CA PRO A 118 -8.94 8.86 -1.62
C PRO A 118 -7.87 7.91 -1.05
N ILE A 119 -8.03 7.48 0.21
CA ILE A 119 -7.13 6.51 0.86
C ILE A 119 -7.20 5.14 0.18
N VAL A 120 -8.38 4.75 -0.29
CA VAL A 120 -8.58 3.50 -1.04
C VAL A 120 -8.08 3.64 -2.47
N GLU A 121 -8.35 4.77 -3.13
CA GLU A 121 -7.92 5.04 -4.51
C GLU A 121 -6.40 5.03 -4.64
N ILE A 122 -5.67 5.75 -3.78
CA ILE A 122 -4.19 5.80 -3.89
C ILE A 122 -3.53 4.41 -3.75
N LEU A 123 -4.10 3.54 -2.92
CA LEU A 123 -3.61 2.16 -2.77
C LEU A 123 -3.95 1.30 -3.98
N LEU A 124 -5.11 1.49 -4.60
CA LEU A 124 -5.48 0.81 -5.84
C LEU A 124 -4.61 1.27 -7.01
N ASP A 125 -4.37 2.57 -7.12
CA ASP A 125 -3.55 3.19 -8.16
C ASP A 125 -2.08 2.76 -8.04
N ALA A 126 -1.59 2.54 -6.82
CA ALA A 126 -0.29 1.94 -6.57
C ALA A 126 -0.23 0.43 -6.83
N GLY A 127 -1.34 -0.20 -7.25
CA GLY A 127 -1.38 -1.59 -7.69
C GLY A 127 -1.68 -2.61 -6.60
N CYS A 128 -2.21 -2.21 -5.44
CA CYS A 128 -2.64 -3.17 -4.40
C CYS A 128 -3.84 -3.99 -4.90
N ASP A 129 -3.74 -5.33 -4.92
CA ASP A 129 -4.80 -6.19 -5.46
C ASP A 129 -6.04 -6.24 -4.53
N PRO A 130 -7.21 -5.70 -4.95
CA PRO A 130 -8.44 -5.73 -4.17
C PRO A 130 -9.10 -7.11 -4.09
N ARG A 131 -8.53 -8.15 -4.71
CA ARG A 131 -9.07 -9.51 -4.72
C ARG A 131 -8.44 -10.40 -3.65
N ILE A 132 -7.32 -9.97 -3.05
CA ILE A 132 -6.65 -10.72 -1.98
C ILE A 132 -7.53 -10.76 -0.74
N ARG A 133 -7.64 -11.93 -0.14
CA ARG A 133 -8.46 -12.17 1.05
C ARG A 133 -7.61 -12.18 2.31
N ASN A 134 -8.08 -11.52 3.36
CA ASN A 134 -7.48 -11.60 4.69
C ASN A 134 -7.70 -12.97 5.36
N LYS A 135 -7.29 -13.14 6.62
CA LYS A 135 -7.46 -14.42 7.36
C LYS A 135 -8.92 -14.81 7.58
N ALA A 136 -9.82 -13.83 7.67
CA ALA A 136 -11.27 -14.05 7.71
C ALA A 136 -11.86 -14.45 6.35
N LYS A 137 -11.02 -14.62 5.32
CA LYS A 137 -11.40 -14.93 3.94
C LYS A 137 -12.22 -13.83 3.28
N LEU A 138 -12.08 -12.59 3.75
CA LEU A 138 -12.79 -11.45 3.21
C LEU A 138 -11.86 -10.61 2.34
N LYS A 139 -12.35 -10.17 1.18
CA LYS A 139 -11.76 -9.12 0.35
C LYS A 139 -12.06 -7.74 0.94
N PRO A 140 -11.32 -6.68 0.58
CA PRO A 140 -11.63 -5.31 1.01
C PRO A 140 -13.07 -4.88 0.70
N VAL A 141 -13.59 -5.20 -0.49
CA VAL A 141 -14.98 -4.83 -0.89
C VAL A 141 -16.05 -5.47 0.00
N GLU A 142 -15.77 -6.65 0.56
CA GLU A 142 -16.68 -7.38 1.45
C GLU A 142 -16.71 -6.77 2.87
N LEU A 143 -15.75 -5.90 3.21
CA LEU A 143 -15.72 -5.16 4.47
C LEU A 143 -16.46 -3.81 4.42
N VAL A 144 -16.82 -3.31 3.24
CA VAL A 144 -17.41 -1.97 3.08
C VAL A 144 -18.77 -1.87 3.78
N ASP A 145 -19.02 -0.78 4.51
CA ASP A 145 -20.35 -0.46 5.04
C ASP A 145 -21.38 -0.48 3.90
N PRO A 146 -22.46 -1.28 3.96
CA PRO A 146 -23.46 -1.38 2.88
C PRO A 146 -24.06 -0.04 2.44
N ARG A 147 -24.05 0.97 3.33
CA ARG A 147 -24.53 2.34 3.05
C ARG A 147 -23.54 3.15 2.23
N ASN A 148 -22.26 2.80 2.23
CA ASN A 148 -21.21 3.43 1.44
C ASN A 148 -21.16 2.81 0.03
N THR A 149 -22.17 3.12 -0.76
CA THR A 149 -22.29 2.59 -2.12
C THR A 149 -21.17 3.07 -3.03
N GLU A 150 -20.72 4.31 -2.87
CA GLU A 150 -19.62 4.92 -3.63
C GLU A 150 -18.31 4.15 -3.44
N LEU A 151 -17.87 3.94 -2.20
CA LEU A 151 -16.62 3.22 -1.92
C LEU A 151 -16.67 1.77 -2.44
N ARG A 152 -17.84 1.13 -2.32
CA ARG A 152 -18.04 -0.22 -2.83
C ARG A 152 -17.89 -0.28 -4.36
N GLU A 153 -18.36 0.74 -5.08
CA GLU A 153 -18.19 0.83 -6.53
C GLU A 153 -16.74 1.12 -6.93
N VAL A 154 -15.99 1.93 -6.17
CA VAL A 154 -14.55 2.14 -6.40
C VAL A 154 -13.79 0.82 -6.33
N LEU A 155 -13.98 0.04 -5.27
CA LEU A 155 -13.30 -1.25 -5.12
C LEU A 155 -13.71 -2.27 -6.20
N ARG A 156 -14.99 -2.30 -6.60
CA ARG A 156 -15.45 -3.16 -7.70
C ARG A 156 -14.79 -2.79 -9.03
N LYS A 157 -14.66 -1.50 -9.31
CA LYS A 157 -13.94 -1.02 -10.50
C LYS A 157 -12.47 -1.43 -10.43
N GLY A 158 -11.83 -1.32 -9.27
CA GLY A 158 -10.47 -1.82 -9.04
C GLY A 158 -10.34 -3.33 -9.32
N GLU A 159 -11.27 -4.15 -8.85
CA GLU A 159 -11.28 -5.60 -9.15
C GLU A 159 -11.39 -5.88 -10.65
N VAL A 160 -12.25 -5.14 -11.35
CA VAL A 160 -12.46 -5.28 -12.81
C VAL A 160 -11.21 -4.83 -13.58
N ALA A 161 -10.61 -3.70 -13.20
CA ALA A 161 -9.38 -3.20 -13.81
C ALA A 161 -8.24 -4.22 -13.68
N MET A 162 -8.08 -4.84 -12.52
CA MET A 162 -7.10 -5.90 -12.28
C MET A 162 -7.38 -7.20 -13.04
N MET A 163 -8.63 -7.48 -13.41
CA MET A 163 -8.96 -8.60 -14.29
C MET A 163 -8.62 -8.29 -15.75
N MET A 164 -8.92 -7.07 -16.23
CA MET A 164 -8.68 -6.66 -17.62
C MET A 164 -7.20 -6.39 -17.91
N GLY A 165 -6.44 -5.88 -16.94
CA GLY A 165 -4.99 -5.65 -17.08
C GLY A 165 -4.17 -6.93 -17.21
N GLY A 166 -4.72 -8.08 -16.80
CA GLY A 166 -4.10 -9.40 -16.98
C GLY A 166 -4.50 -10.11 -18.27
N ASP A 167 -5.42 -9.54 -19.07
CA ASP A 167 -6.01 -10.15 -20.28
C ASP A 167 -5.57 -9.44 -21.57
N VAL A 168 -4.39 -8.79 -21.57
CA VAL A 168 -3.67 -8.52 -22.82
C VAL A 168 -3.08 -9.84 -23.30
N VAL A 169 -3.93 -10.58 -24.02
CA VAL A 169 -3.57 -11.74 -24.82
C VAL A 169 -2.28 -11.42 -25.59
N ALA A 170 -1.24 -12.21 -25.36
CA ALA A 170 -0.13 -12.27 -26.29
C ALA A 170 -0.73 -12.64 -27.64
N ASP A 171 -0.62 -11.76 -28.64
CA ASP A 171 -0.83 -12.14 -30.02
C ASP A 171 0.12 -13.33 -30.27
N ASP A 172 -0.48 -14.52 -30.37
CA ASP A 172 0.17 -15.73 -30.81
C ASP A 172 0.56 -15.49 -32.27
N ASP A 173 1.78 -14.97 -32.47
CA ASP A 173 2.52 -15.02 -33.74
C ASP A 173 2.82 -16.50 -34.05
N GLY A 174 1.76 -17.23 -34.38
CA GLY A 174 1.79 -18.56 -34.96
C GLY A 174 2.03 -18.45 -36.46
N ASP A 175 3.26 -18.12 -36.84
CA ASP A 175 3.82 -18.45 -38.15
C ASP A 175 3.61 -19.95 -38.41
N ALA A 176 2.82 -20.27 -39.43
CA ALA A 176 2.80 -21.58 -40.05
C ALA A 176 2.41 -21.42 -41.53
N GLY A 177 3.41 -21.17 -42.37
CA GLY A 177 3.27 -21.27 -43.81
C GLY A 177 2.96 -22.70 -44.29
N SER A 178 2.14 -22.82 -45.34
CA SER A 178 2.38 -23.76 -46.45
C SER A 178 1.38 -23.60 -47.59
N ALA A 179 1.95 -23.25 -48.75
CA ALA A 179 1.74 -23.77 -50.10
C ALA A 179 0.32 -23.99 -50.65
N SER A 180 0.02 -23.29 -51.75
CA SER A 180 -0.66 -23.89 -52.89
C SER A 180 -0.30 -23.12 -54.17
N ASP A 181 0.81 -23.49 -54.81
CA ASP A 181 0.95 -23.29 -56.25
C ASP A 181 0.15 -24.40 -56.95
N SER A 182 -0.67 -24.04 -57.93
CA SER A 182 -1.33 -24.97 -58.82
C SER A 182 -1.11 -24.49 -60.25
N ASP A 183 -0.70 -25.45 -61.09
CA ASP A 183 -0.43 -25.38 -62.53
C ASP A 183 -1.34 -24.45 -63.36
#